data_AF-A0A1F2Y0E8-F1
#
_entry.id   AF-A0A1F2Y0E8-F1
#
_cell.length_a   1.000
_cell.length_b   1.000
_cell.length_c   1.000
_cell.angle_alpha   90.00
_cell.angle_beta   90.00
_cell.angle_gamma   90.00
#
_symmetry.space_group_name_H-M   'P 1'
#
loop_
_entity.id
_entity.type
_entity.pdbx_description
1 polymer ?
#
loop_
_entity_poly.entity_id
_entity_poly.type
_entity_poly.pdbx_seq_one_letter_code
_entity_poly.pdbx_strand_id
1 'polypeptide(L)'
;MAGVPLQDFFRASFFYSQPRRYYEVYRSAMQKWRSARPNPAHFALAQRGAWVITQNVDGLHRDAGTTHLIELHGNLRELHCPRCEIILDSERALANELPICPQCKGILHPGISLEGQEVRHYSRAVDWIGRCEVLLVVGTTLDRDPVQDLPQIAQQSGAQVVWINKNAESVLPKLLARH
;
A
#
# COMPACT_ATOMS: atom_id res chain seq x y z
N MET A 1 13.02 12.21 -3.93
CA MET A 1 13.67 11.10 -3.21
C MET A 1 15.02 10.90 -3.85
N ALA A 2 16.12 11.30 -3.19
CA ALA A 2 17.47 11.32 -3.81
C ALA A 2 17.51 11.93 -5.24
N GLY A 3 16.73 12.99 -5.50
CA GLY A 3 16.62 13.63 -6.82
C GLY A 3 15.65 12.97 -7.83
N VAL A 4 15.08 11.80 -7.54
CA VAL A 4 14.07 11.14 -8.39
C VAL A 4 12.66 11.59 -7.99
N PRO A 5 11.77 11.94 -8.97
CA PRO A 5 10.34 12.21 -8.75
C PRO A 5 9.55 11.00 -8.23
N LEU A 6 8.46 11.24 -7.51
CA LEU A 6 7.69 10.15 -6.85
C LEU A 6 7.07 9.19 -7.85
N GLN A 7 6.47 9.71 -8.90
CA GLN A 7 5.93 8.91 -9.99
C GLN A 7 6.98 7.98 -10.61
N ASP A 8 8.22 8.45 -10.81
CA ASP A 8 9.28 7.65 -11.44
C ASP A 8 9.77 6.52 -10.54
N PHE A 9 9.67 6.67 -9.22
CA PHE A 9 10.00 5.61 -8.27
C PHE A 9 9.10 4.37 -8.43
N PHE A 10 7.86 4.53 -8.87
CA PHE A 10 6.93 3.42 -9.08
C PHE A 10 7.07 2.77 -10.46
N ARG A 11 7.91 3.28 -11.36
CA ARG A 11 8.08 2.73 -12.71
C ARG A 11 8.88 1.44 -12.69
N ALA A 12 8.30 0.37 -13.26
CA ALA A 12 9.01 -0.89 -13.46
C ALA A 12 10.29 -0.70 -14.30
N SER A 13 10.23 0.15 -15.32
CA SER A 13 11.37 0.47 -16.17
C SER A 13 12.55 1.07 -15.41
N PHE A 14 12.30 1.89 -14.38
CA PHE A 14 13.37 2.45 -13.55
C PHE A 14 14.10 1.36 -12.76
N PHE A 15 13.34 0.44 -12.14
CA PHE A 15 13.92 -0.71 -11.43
C PHE A 15 14.76 -1.61 -12.36
N TYR A 16 14.21 -2.01 -13.51
CA TYR A 16 14.88 -2.95 -14.41
C TYR A 16 16.08 -2.34 -15.15
N SER A 17 16.01 -1.06 -15.53
CA SER A 17 17.11 -0.41 -16.24
C SER A 17 18.25 0.03 -15.32
N GLN A 18 17.94 0.42 -14.07
CA GLN A 18 18.91 1.01 -13.15
C GLN A 18 18.72 0.50 -11.71
N PRO A 19 18.87 -0.82 -11.45
CA PRO A 19 18.52 -1.42 -10.15
C PRO A 19 19.33 -0.86 -8.97
N ARG A 20 20.60 -0.51 -9.19
CA ARG A 20 21.46 0.11 -8.15
C ARG A 20 20.91 1.48 -7.74
N ARG A 21 20.63 2.32 -8.74
CA ARG A 21 20.04 3.65 -8.55
C ARG A 21 18.64 3.56 -7.95
N TYR A 22 17.84 2.59 -8.36
CA TYR A 22 16.54 2.31 -7.76
C TYR A 22 16.69 2.06 -6.26
N TYR A 23 17.60 1.17 -5.86
CA TYR A 23 17.81 0.86 -4.45
C TYR A 23 18.44 2.00 -3.63
N GLU A 24 19.21 2.91 -4.25
CA GLU A 24 19.59 4.17 -3.61
C GLU A 24 18.37 5.03 -3.24
N VAL A 25 17.44 5.18 -4.18
CA VAL A 25 16.21 5.95 -3.98
C VAL A 25 15.30 5.24 -2.97
N TYR A 26 15.15 3.92 -3.09
CA TYR A 26 14.38 3.08 -2.17
C TYR A 26 14.86 3.26 -0.72
N ARG A 27 16.16 3.18 -0.47
CA ARG A 27 16.74 3.40 0.87
C ARG A 27 16.45 4.80 1.41
N SER A 28 16.58 5.83 0.56
CA SER A 28 16.24 7.21 0.96
C SER A 28 14.75 7.35 1.30
N ALA A 29 13.88 6.68 0.56
CA ALA A 29 12.45 6.69 0.80
C ALA A 29 12.08 5.94 2.09
N MET A 30 12.69 4.76 2.33
CA MET A 30 12.52 3.99 3.58
C MET A 30 12.84 4.82 4.82
N GLN A 31 13.91 5.60 4.81
CA GLN A 31 14.28 6.46 5.95
C GLN A 31 13.18 7.48 6.27
N LYS A 32 12.61 8.12 5.24
CA LYS A 32 11.50 9.07 5.41
C LYS A 32 10.25 8.37 5.94
N TRP A 33 9.88 7.24 5.36
CA TRP A 33 8.67 6.53 5.75
C TRP A 33 8.77 5.91 7.16
N ARG A 34 9.94 5.41 7.58
CA ARG A 34 10.16 4.95 8.98
C ARG A 34 9.93 6.03 10.02
N SER A 35 10.13 7.30 9.65
CA SER A 35 9.87 8.44 10.52
C SER A 35 8.40 8.89 10.54
N ALA A 36 7.60 8.45 9.55
CA ALA A 36 6.17 8.74 9.53
C ALA A 36 5.46 8.02 10.69
N ARG A 37 4.33 8.60 11.11
CA ARG A 37 3.50 8.07 12.18
C ARG A 37 2.04 8.06 11.73
N PRO A 38 1.24 7.08 12.18
CA PRO A 38 -0.18 7.09 11.89
C PRO A 38 -0.82 8.38 12.43
N ASN A 39 -1.76 8.92 11.68
CA ASN A 39 -2.54 10.09 12.08
C ASN A 39 -3.88 9.65 12.73
N PRO A 40 -4.70 10.58 13.26
CA PRO A 40 -5.96 10.24 13.91
C PRO A 40 -6.95 9.44 13.05
N ALA A 41 -6.95 9.58 11.72
CA ALA A 41 -7.79 8.76 10.85
C ALA A 41 -7.38 7.28 10.88
N HIS A 42 -6.08 6.98 10.84
CA HIS A 42 -5.60 5.61 10.93
C HIS A 42 -6.02 4.95 12.25
N PHE A 43 -5.82 5.67 13.37
CA PHE A 43 -6.21 5.18 14.68
C PHE A 43 -7.72 4.98 14.81
N ALA A 44 -8.53 5.91 14.30
CA ALA A 44 -9.99 5.78 14.33
C ALA A 44 -10.47 4.53 13.56
N LEU A 45 -9.90 4.27 12.38
CA LEU A 45 -10.21 3.06 11.60
C LEU A 45 -9.78 1.79 12.33
N ALA A 46 -8.57 1.77 12.89
CA ALA A 46 -8.06 0.62 13.64
C ALA A 46 -8.91 0.32 14.87
N GLN A 47 -9.22 1.33 15.69
CA GLN A 47 -10.05 1.19 16.91
C GLN A 47 -11.47 0.72 16.58
N ARG A 48 -12.03 1.15 15.45
CA ARG A 48 -13.36 0.72 14.99
C ARG A 48 -13.41 -0.74 14.51
N GLY A 49 -12.25 -1.39 14.33
CA GLY A 49 -12.14 -2.71 13.71
C GLY A 49 -12.50 -2.68 12.22
N ALA A 50 -12.29 -1.54 11.55
CA ALA A 50 -12.63 -1.39 10.14
C ALA A 50 -11.78 -2.32 9.26
N TRP A 51 -12.40 -2.86 8.21
CA TRP A 51 -11.73 -3.61 7.17
C TRP A 51 -11.17 -2.59 6.16
N VAL A 52 -9.84 -2.50 6.08
CA VAL A 52 -9.15 -1.47 5.29
C VAL A 52 -8.53 -2.08 4.06
N ILE A 53 -8.85 -1.49 2.91
CA ILE A 53 -8.18 -1.72 1.64
C ILE A 53 -7.41 -0.43 1.34
N THR A 54 -6.08 -0.51 1.20
CA THR A 54 -5.24 0.66 0.96
C THR A 54 -4.42 0.53 -0.32
N GLN A 55 -4.31 1.64 -1.05
CA GLN A 55 -3.36 1.81 -2.15
C GLN A 55 -1.99 2.28 -1.64
N ASN A 56 -1.91 2.75 -0.40
CA ASN A 56 -0.67 3.24 0.16
C ASN A 56 0.26 2.08 0.50
N VAL A 57 1.56 2.31 0.31
CA VAL A 57 2.61 1.31 0.56
C VAL A 57 3.40 1.59 1.86
N ASP A 58 3.03 2.65 2.59
CA ASP A 58 3.76 3.18 3.76
C ASP A 58 3.65 2.31 5.03
N GLY A 59 2.61 1.49 5.14
CA GLY A 59 2.35 0.64 6.30
C GLY A 59 1.79 1.36 7.53
N LEU A 60 1.31 2.60 7.41
CA LEU A 60 0.78 3.36 8.55
C LEU A 60 -0.50 2.76 9.14
N HIS A 61 -1.33 2.09 8.33
CA HIS A 61 -2.46 1.32 8.86
C HIS A 61 -2.02 0.15 9.74
N ARG A 62 -0.96 -0.54 9.35
CA ARG A 62 -0.36 -1.63 10.14
C ARG A 62 0.19 -1.08 11.46
N ASP A 63 0.93 0.02 11.42
CA ASP A 63 1.47 0.67 12.61
C ASP A 63 0.37 1.22 13.54
N ALA A 64 -0.80 1.58 12.99
CA ALA A 64 -1.97 2.02 13.78
C ALA A 64 -2.70 0.85 14.48
N GLY A 65 -2.35 -0.40 14.16
CA GLY A 65 -3.01 -1.59 14.70
C GLY A 65 -4.24 -2.06 13.91
N THR A 66 -4.41 -1.65 12.65
CA THR A 66 -5.46 -2.20 11.79
C THR A 66 -5.28 -3.72 11.62
N THR A 67 -6.26 -4.50 12.05
CA THR A 67 -6.21 -5.97 12.04
C THR A 67 -6.68 -6.58 10.71
N HIS A 68 -7.67 -5.97 10.06
CA HIS A 68 -8.19 -6.38 8.77
C HIS A 68 -7.65 -5.45 7.68
N LEU A 69 -6.47 -5.78 7.13
CA LEU A 69 -5.76 -4.93 6.16
C LEU A 69 -5.46 -5.67 4.86
N ILE A 70 -5.75 -5.02 3.72
CA ILE A 70 -5.25 -5.38 2.39
C ILE A 70 -4.43 -4.22 1.84
N GLU A 71 -3.17 -4.48 1.52
CA GLU A 71 -2.24 -3.54 0.87
C GLU A 71 -2.20 -3.87 -0.64
N LEU A 72 -3.02 -3.18 -1.44
CA LEU A 72 -3.26 -3.50 -2.87
C LEU A 72 -2.00 -3.42 -3.73
N HIS A 73 -1.09 -2.50 -3.40
CA HIS A 73 0.16 -2.32 -4.11
C HIS A 73 1.35 -2.84 -3.32
N GLY A 74 1.12 -3.76 -2.38
CA GLY A 74 2.15 -4.29 -1.48
C GLY A 74 2.66 -3.24 -0.50
N ASN A 75 3.90 -3.39 -0.03
CA ASN A 75 4.46 -2.53 1.00
C ASN A 75 5.98 -2.39 0.87
N LEU A 76 6.52 -1.41 1.60
CA LEU A 76 7.96 -1.10 1.61
C LEU A 76 8.73 -1.78 2.74
N ARG A 77 8.08 -2.68 3.48
CA ARG A 77 8.66 -3.47 4.57
C ARG A 77 9.17 -4.82 4.09
N GLU A 78 8.76 -5.20 2.90
CA GLU A 78 9.08 -6.48 2.30
C GLU A 78 9.89 -6.32 1.01
N LEU A 79 10.66 -7.36 0.71
CA LEU A 79 11.29 -7.65 -0.56
C LEU A 79 10.88 -9.06 -0.97
N HIS A 80 10.73 -9.31 -2.26
CA HIS A 80 10.35 -10.62 -2.76
C HIS A 80 11.38 -11.16 -3.77
N CYS A 81 11.63 -12.46 -3.73
CA CYS A 81 12.40 -13.11 -4.78
C CYS A 81 11.46 -13.60 -5.89
N PRO A 82 11.58 -13.13 -7.14
CA PRO A 82 10.70 -13.60 -8.22
C PRO A 82 10.97 -15.06 -8.63
N ARG A 83 12.08 -15.66 -8.20
CA ARG A 83 12.46 -17.04 -8.54
C ARG A 83 12.15 -18.06 -7.45
N CYS A 84 12.25 -17.67 -6.19
CA CYS A 84 12.06 -18.56 -5.05
C CYS A 84 10.76 -18.26 -4.29
N GLU A 85 10.07 -17.18 -4.66
CA GLU A 85 8.82 -16.71 -4.04
C GLU A 85 8.93 -16.40 -2.54
N ILE A 86 10.14 -16.37 -1.99
CA ILE A 86 10.38 -15.98 -0.60
C ILE A 86 10.17 -14.49 -0.41
N ILE A 87 9.53 -14.15 0.70
CA ILE A 87 9.37 -12.79 1.20
C ILE A 87 10.40 -12.57 2.31
N LEU A 88 11.09 -11.44 2.26
CA LEU A 88 12.15 -11.07 3.19
C LEU A 88 11.96 -9.63 3.66
N ASP A 89 12.48 -9.32 4.84
CA ASP A 89 12.46 -7.95 5.37
C ASP A 89 13.27 -6.98 4.50
N SER A 90 12.75 -5.76 4.32
CA SER A 90 13.37 -4.70 3.52
C SER A 90 14.64 -4.11 4.13
N GLU A 91 14.99 -4.43 5.37
CA GLU A 91 16.32 -4.17 5.95
C GLU A 91 17.45 -4.77 5.13
N ARG A 92 17.21 -5.84 4.37
CA ARG A 92 18.21 -6.37 3.45
C ARG A 92 18.60 -5.38 2.35
N ALA A 93 17.72 -4.46 1.97
CA ALA A 93 18.04 -3.38 1.04
C ALA A 93 18.94 -2.31 1.67
N LEU A 94 19.05 -2.25 3.00
CA LEU A 94 19.97 -1.35 3.71
C LEU A 94 21.38 -1.94 3.84
N ALA A 95 21.48 -3.26 3.93
CA ALA A 95 22.75 -3.96 4.16
C ALA A 95 23.68 -4.02 2.94
N ASN A 96 23.13 -3.94 1.73
CA ASN A 96 23.89 -4.07 0.48
C ASN A 96 23.40 -3.06 -0.55
N GLU A 97 24.26 -2.74 -1.53
CA GLU A 97 23.90 -1.86 -2.65
C GLU A 97 22.73 -2.43 -3.47
N LEU A 98 22.73 -3.76 -3.67
CA LEU A 98 21.62 -4.53 -4.22
C LEU A 98 21.23 -5.62 -3.23
N PRO A 99 19.95 -5.74 -2.83
CA PRO A 99 19.50 -6.84 -2.00
C PRO A 99 19.48 -8.14 -2.82
N ILE A 100 20.16 -9.17 -2.32
CA ILE A 100 20.30 -10.46 -2.99
C ILE A 100 19.59 -11.56 -2.22
N CYS A 101 18.89 -12.43 -2.95
CA CYS A 101 18.20 -13.60 -2.41
C CYS A 101 19.22 -14.59 -1.81
N PRO A 102 19.05 -15.01 -0.55
CA PRO A 102 19.98 -15.94 0.09
C PRO A 102 20.01 -17.32 -0.59
N GLN A 103 18.90 -17.73 -1.21
CA GLN A 103 18.71 -19.05 -1.85
C GLN A 103 19.29 -19.09 -3.28
N CYS A 104 18.76 -18.27 -4.20
CA CYS A 104 19.14 -18.34 -5.63
C CYS A 104 20.13 -17.26 -6.09
N LYS A 105 20.56 -16.37 -5.19
CA LYS A 105 21.45 -15.24 -5.49
C LYS A 105 20.89 -14.22 -6.49
N GLY A 106 19.57 -14.21 -6.71
CA GLY A 106 18.91 -13.23 -7.57
C GLY A 106 18.73 -11.89 -6.88
N ILE A 107 18.62 -10.82 -7.66
CA ILE A 107 18.21 -9.52 -7.13
C ILE A 107 16.79 -9.67 -6.56
N LEU A 108 16.62 -9.27 -5.32
CA LEU A 108 15.31 -9.18 -4.71
C LEU A 108 14.56 -8.00 -5.33
N HIS A 109 13.27 -8.15 -5.56
CA HIS A 109 12.39 -7.09 -6.03
C HIS A 109 11.77 -6.38 -4.83
N PRO A 110 11.43 -5.08 -4.95
CA PRO A 110 10.76 -4.36 -3.89
C PRO A 110 9.39 -5.00 -3.61
N GLY A 111 8.92 -4.98 -2.37
CA GLY A 111 7.61 -5.52 -1.97
C GLY A 111 6.40 -4.75 -2.49
N ILE A 112 6.58 -3.81 -3.42
CA ILE A 112 5.53 -2.99 -4.02
C ILE A 112 5.20 -3.45 -5.44
N SER A 113 3.97 -3.23 -5.88
CA SER A 113 3.61 -3.31 -7.30
C SER A 113 4.13 -2.07 -8.04
N LEU A 114 4.94 -2.29 -9.07
CA LEU A 114 5.41 -1.26 -9.98
C LEU A 114 4.41 -1.07 -11.13
N GLU A 115 4.46 0.08 -11.81
CA GLU A 115 3.61 0.38 -12.96
C GLU A 115 3.69 -0.74 -14.01
N GLY A 116 2.53 -1.17 -14.50
CA GLY A 116 2.39 -2.27 -15.45
C GLY A 116 2.37 -3.67 -14.81
N GLN A 117 2.54 -3.78 -13.48
CA GLN A 117 2.33 -5.03 -12.75
C GLN A 117 0.90 -5.12 -12.23
N GLU A 118 0.44 -6.36 -12.01
CA GLU A 118 -0.87 -6.61 -11.44
C GLU A 118 -1.01 -6.03 -10.02
N VAL A 119 -2.23 -5.60 -9.72
CA VAL A 119 -2.61 -5.20 -8.36
C VAL A 119 -2.73 -6.44 -7.48
N ARG A 120 -2.01 -6.44 -6.36
CA ARG A 120 -1.99 -7.57 -5.45
C ARG A 120 -3.32 -7.65 -4.71
N HIS A 121 -3.76 -8.89 -4.45
CA HIS A 121 -4.94 -9.18 -3.64
C HIS A 121 -6.25 -8.51 -4.14
N TYR A 122 -6.32 -8.14 -5.42
CA TYR A 122 -7.49 -7.46 -5.97
C TYR A 122 -8.77 -8.31 -5.82
N SER A 123 -8.70 -9.62 -6.10
CA SER A 123 -9.83 -10.53 -5.89
C SER A 123 -10.34 -10.53 -4.45
N ARG A 124 -9.42 -10.56 -3.48
CA ARG A 124 -9.77 -10.49 -2.04
C ARG A 124 -10.39 -9.13 -1.68
N ALA A 125 -9.95 -8.04 -2.28
CA ALA A 125 -10.54 -6.72 -2.09
C ALA A 125 -11.97 -6.66 -2.65
N VAL A 126 -12.20 -7.23 -3.83
CA VAL A 126 -13.53 -7.39 -4.42
C VAL A 126 -14.44 -8.23 -3.51
N ASP A 127 -13.93 -9.34 -2.96
CA ASP A 127 -14.69 -10.17 -2.00
C ASP A 127 -15.10 -9.40 -0.73
N TRP A 128 -14.21 -8.56 -0.20
CA TRP A 128 -14.50 -7.72 0.97
C TRP A 128 -15.56 -6.67 0.66
N ILE A 129 -15.45 -6.04 -0.51
CA ILE A 129 -16.39 -5.01 -0.97
C ILE A 129 -17.76 -5.60 -1.26
N GLY A 130 -17.84 -6.76 -1.89
CA GLY A 130 -19.10 -7.43 -2.18
C GLY A 130 -19.89 -7.87 -0.95
N ARG A 131 -19.29 -7.80 0.24
CA ARG A 131 -19.91 -8.15 1.53
C ARG A 131 -20.10 -6.96 2.46
N CYS A 132 -19.68 -5.76 2.06
CA CYS A 132 -19.79 -4.58 2.90
C CYS A 132 -21.17 -3.93 2.76
N GLU A 133 -21.66 -3.31 3.83
CA GLU A 133 -22.89 -2.50 3.80
C GLU A 133 -22.57 -1.02 3.53
N VAL A 134 -21.38 -0.57 3.95
CA VAL A 134 -20.89 0.80 3.76
C VAL A 134 -19.43 0.75 3.32
N LEU A 135 -19.12 1.40 2.20
CA LEU A 135 -17.76 1.64 1.73
C LEU A 135 -17.39 3.11 1.95
N LEU A 136 -16.38 3.35 2.80
CA LEU A 136 -15.77 4.67 2.96
C LEU A 136 -14.59 4.80 1.99
N VAL A 137 -14.67 5.73 1.05
CA VAL A 137 -13.56 6.08 0.14
C VAL A 137 -12.87 7.32 0.67
N VAL A 138 -11.62 7.16 1.14
CA VAL A 138 -10.96 8.19 1.97
C VAL A 138 -9.65 8.63 1.32
N GLY A 139 -9.51 9.94 1.09
CA GLY A 139 -8.26 10.56 0.66
C GLY A 139 -7.75 10.10 -0.71
N THR A 140 -8.65 9.70 -1.62
CA THR A 140 -8.30 9.17 -2.93
C THR A 140 -9.36 9.53 -3.98
N THR A 141 -8.92 9.65 -5.22
CA THR A 141 -9.78 9.80 -6.41
C THR A 141 -10.16 8.45 -7.01
N LEU A 142 -9.41 7.38 -6.71
CA LEU A 142 -9.55 6.05 -7.32
C LEU A 142 -9.60 6.13 -8.85
N ASP A 143 -8.58 6.73 -9.48
CA ASP A 143 -8.50 6.97 -10.92
C ASP A 143 -7.66 5.92 -11.67
N ARG A 144 -7.28 4.83 -10.99
CA ARG A 144 -6.38 3.81 -11.53
C ARG A 144 -7.09 2.47 -11.64
N ASP A 145 -7.08 1.92 -12.84
CA ASP A 145 -7.50 0.53 -13.07
C ASP A 145 -6.62 -0.46 -12.31
N PRO A 146 -7.18 -1.58 -11.81
CA PRO A 146 -8.63 -1.88 -11.73
C PRO A 146 -9.30 -1.31 -10.46
N VAL A 147 -8.55 -0.57 -9.62
CA VAL A 147 -9.02 -0.09 -8.30
C VAL A 147 -10.17 0.90 -8.42
N GLN A 148 -10.30 1.60 -9.56
CA GLN A 148 -11.41 2.51 -9.85
C GLN A 148 -12.79 1.83 -9.89
N ASP A 149 -12.85 0.52 -10.13
CA ASP A 149 -14.11 -0.22 -10.21
C ASP A 149 -14.69 -0.55 -8.83
N LEU A 150 -13.87 -0.49 -7.78
CA LEU A 150 -14.24 -0.90 -6.42
C LEU A 150 -15.51 -0.20 -5.88
N PRO A 151 -15.70 1.13 -6.04
CA PRO A 151 -16.95 1.79 -5.63
C PRO A 151 -18.18 1.30 -6.38
N GLN A 152 -18.05 1.03 -7.68
CA GLN A 152 -19.16 0.53 -8.49
C GLN A 152 -19.56 -0.88 -8.06
N ILE A 153 -18.58 -1.74 -7.78
CA ILE A 153 -18.81 -3.10 -7.25
C ILE A 153 -19.55 -3.05 -5.90
N ALA A 154 -19.17 -2.12 -5.01
CA ALA A 154 -19.88 -1.88 -3.75
C ALA A 154 -21.35 -1.53 -4.01
N GLN A 155 -21.63 -0.56 -4.88
CA GLN A 155 -23.00 -0.12 -5.20
C GLN A 155 -23.84 -1.25 -5.80
N GLN A 156 -23.27 -2.04 -6.71
CA GLN A 156 -23.94 -3.19 -7.31
C GLN A 156 -24.27 -4.28 -6.28
N SER A 157 -23.48 -4.35 -5.21
CA SER A 157 -23.70 -5.26 -4.07
C SER A 157 -24.67 -4.70 -3.03
N GLY A 158 -25.23 -3.50 -3.26
CA GLY A 158 -26.18 -2.83 -2.37
C GLY A 158 -25.54 -1.95 -1.28
N ALA A 159 -24.22 -1.78 -1.30
CA ALA A 159 -23.52 -0.99 -0.29
C ALA A 159 -23.68 0.52 -0.51
N GLN A 160 -23.76 1.29 0.57
CA GLN A 160 -23.65 2.74 0.52
C GLN A 160 -22.19 3.17 0.34
N VAL A 161 -21.90 3.99 -0.66
CA VAL A 161 -20.56 4.56 -0.86
C VAL A 161 -20.50 5.99 -0.34
N VAL A 162 -19.52 6.28 0.53
CA VAL A 162 -19.31 7.61 1.12
C VAL A 162 -17.89 8.07 0.83
N TRP A 163 -17.75 9.25 0.21
CA TRP A 163 -16.47 9.84 -0.14
C TRP A 163 -16.03 10.86 0.91
N ILE A 164 -14.79 10.74 1.40
CA ILE A 164 -14.18 11.62 2.40
C ILE A 164 -12.79 12.05 1.93
N ASN A 165 -12.76 13.09 1.08
CA ASN A 165 -11.52 13.56 0.45
C ASN A 165 -10.94 14.84 1.06
N LYS A 166 -11.64 15.47 2.03
CA LYS A 166 -11.14 16.65 2.76
C LYS A 166 -11.15 16.40 4.25
N ASN A 167 -10.07 16.79 4.91
CA ASN A 167 -9.92 16.75 6.38
C ASN A 167 -10.25 15.37 6.99
N ALA A 168 -9.90 14.29 6.30
CA ALA A 168 -10.20 12.92 6.73
C ALA A 168 -9.73 12.63 8.16
N GLU A 169 -8.54 13.12 8.52
CA GLU A 169 -7.96 13.04 9.87
C GLU A 169 -8.83 13.67 10.97
N SER A 170 -9.66 14.66 10.63
CA SER A 170 -10.58 15.30 11.57
C SER A 170 -12.01 14.75 11.46
N VAL A 171 -12.41 14.29 10.28
CA VAL A 171 -13.78 13.81 9.99
C VAL A 171 -13.98 12.38 10.48
N LEU A 172 -13.04 11.46 10.16
CA LEU A 172 -13.20 10.05 10.48
C LEU A 172 -13.37 9.77 11.98
N PRO A 173 -12.55 10.35 12.89
CA PRO A 173 -12.76 10.12 14.32
C PRO A 173 -14.16 10.49 14.80
N LYS A 174 -14.73 11.59 14.28
CA LYS A 174 -16.09 12.05 14.65
C LYS A 174 -17.18 11.17 14.04
N LEU A 175 -16.98 10.73 12.81
CA LEU A 175 -17.91 9.85 12.10
C LEU A 175 -17.99 8.48 12.78
N LEU A 176 -16.85 7.92 13.15
CA LEU A 176 -16.74 6.56 13.69
C LEU A 176 -16.97 6.48 15.20
N ALA A 177 -16.88 7.59 15.93
CA ALA A 177 -17.23 7.66 17.36
C ALA A 177 -18.74 7.71 17.63
N ARG A 178 -19.55 7.95 16.60
CA ARG A 178 -21.01 7.88 16.69
C ARG A 178 -21.41 6.43 16.40
N HIS A 179 -22.14 5.82 17.34
CA HIS A 179 -22.63 4.44 17.39
C HIS A 179 -21.72 3.45 18.12
#